data_AF-A0A6N8WEC5-F1
#
_entry.id   AF-A0A6N8WEC5-F1
#
_cell.length_a   1.000
_cell.length_b   1.000
_cell.length_c   1.000
_cell.angle_alpha   90.00
_cell.angle_beta   90.00
_cell.angle_gamma   90.00
#
_symmetry.space_group_name_H-M   'P 1'
#
loop_
_entity.id
_entity.type
_entity.pdbx_description
1 polymer ?
#
loop_
_entity_poly.entity_id
_entity_poly.type
_entity_poly.pdbx_seq_one_letter_code
_entity_poly.pdbx_strand_id
1 'polypeptide(L)' 'MDISPLQYLLAILAGIVAGVINTLAGSGSAVTLPMLVFLGLDAGAANATNRIGVIIHNVVGITTFARR' A
#
# COMPACT_ATOMS: atom_id res chain seq x y z
N MET A 1 7.32 -4.69 -17.74
CA MET A 1 7.59 -3.58 -16.81
C MET A 1 9.00 -3.81 -16.35
N ASP A 2 9.94 -3.08 -16.92
CA ASP A 2 11.36 -3.27 -16.61
C ASP A 2 11.65 -2.48 -15.33
N ILE A 3 11.34 -3.09 -14.19
CA ILE A 3 11.52 -2.48 -12.88
C ILE A 3 13.00 -2.60 -12.48
N SER A 4 13.64 -1.45 -12.28
CA SER A 4 15.03 -1.40 -11.80
C SER A 4 15.14 -1.79 -10.32
N PRO A 5 16.32 -2.26 -9.85
CA PRO A 5 16.56 -2.55 -8.43
C PRO A 5 16.23 -1.36 -7.50
N LEU A 6 16.48 -0.13 -7.96
CA LEU A 6 16.15 1.08 -7.21
C LEU A 6 14.64 1.25 -7.04
N GLN A 7 13.85 0.98 -8.08
CA GLN A 7 12.38 1.07 -8.00
C GLN A 7 11.79 0.04 -7.04
N TYR A 8 12.37 -1.15 -6.95
CA TYR A 8 11.99 -2.13 -5.92
C TYR A 8 12.28 -1.61 -4.51
N LEU A 9 13.46 -1.03 -4.29
CA LEU A 9 13.80 -0.42 -3.01
C LEU A 9 12.81 0.70 -2.64
N LEU A 10 12.49 1.58 -3.58
CA LEU A 10 11.51 2.66 -3.38
C LEU A 10 10.12 2.11 -3.08
N ALA A 11 9.69 1.04 -3.77
CA ALA A 11 8.39 0.42 -3.52
C ALA A 11 8.31 -0.18 -2.10
N ILE A 12 9.39 -0.82 -1.63
CA ILE A 12 9.48 -1.35 -0.26
C ILE A 12 9.39 -0.20 0.77
N LEU A 13 10.17 0.85 0.58
CA LEU A 13 10.16 2.03 1.47
C LEU A 13 8.78 2.71 1.47
N ALA A 14 8.18 2.89 0.30
CA ALA A 14 6.83 3.43 0.15
C ALA A 14 5.79 2.55 0.86
N GLY A 15 5.93 1.21 0.80
CA GLY A 15 5.09 0.28 1.54
C GLY A 15 5.21 0.43 3.06
N ILE A 16 6.43 0.61 3.59
CA ILE A 16 6.66 0.85 5.01
C ILE A 16 6.01 2.18 5.43
N VAL A 17 6.26 3.26 4.68
CA VAL A 17 5.67 4.59 4.95
C VAL A 17 4.15 4.55 4.85
N ALA A 18 3.60 3.89 3.83
CA ALA A 18 2.17 3.71 3.68
C ALA A 18 1.56 2.94 4.85
N GLY A 19 2.25 1.92 5.37
CA GLY A 19 1.83 1.18 6.56
C GLY A 19 1.72 2.09 7.79
N VAL A 20 2.76 2.89 8.05
CA VAL A 20 2.77 3.87 9.16
C VAL A 20 1.62 4.87 9.01
N ILE A 21 1.46 5.46 7.82
CA ILE A 21 0.38 6.42 7.54
C ILE A 21 -0.99 5.75 7.68
N ASN A 22 -1.14 4.49 7.27
CA ASN A 22 -2.40 3.78 7.41
C ASN A 22 -2.76 3.57 8.88
N THR A 23 -1.78 3.22 9.72
CA THR A 23 -2.00 3.07 11.16
C THR A 23 -2.32 4.40 11.85
N LEU A 24 -1.68 5.49 11.45
CA LEU A 24 -1.85 6.80 12.10
C LEU A 24 -3.06 7.60 11.60
N ALA A 25 -3.28 7.62 10.28
CA ALA A 25 -4.23 8.49 9.60
C ALA A 25 -5.29 7.74 8.77
N GLY A 26 -5.19 6.40 8.66
CA GLY A 26 -6.15 5.59 7.90
C GLY A 26 -6.06 5.76 6.37
N SER A 27 -5.06 6.48 5.86
CA SER A 27 -4.95 6.85 4.43
C SER A 27 -3.65 6.37 3.78
N GLY A 28 -3.23 5.12 4.04
CA GLY A 28 -2.01 4.56 3.42
C GLY A 28 -2.06 4.51 1.88
N SER A 29 -3.28 4.49 1.32
CA SER A 29 -3.54 4.51 -0.11
C SER A 29 -3.03 5.77 -0.82
N ALA A 30 -2.91 6.88 -0.09
CA ALA A 30 -2.33 8.13 -0.62
C ALA A 30 -0.85 7.96 -1.03
N VAL A 31 -0.16 6.95 -0.50
CA VAL A 31 1.24 6.64 -0.82
C VAL A 31 1.36 5.45 -1.78
N THR A 32 0.60 4.37 -1.57
CA THR A 32 0.71 3.16 -2.41
C THR A 32 0.21 3.39 -3.84
N LEU A 33 -0.88 4.15 -4.04
CA LEU A 33 -1.42 4.41 -5.38
C LEU A 33 -0.45 5.16 -6.30
N PRO A 34 0.09 6.34 -5.92
CA PRO A 34 1.07 7.01 -6.77
C PRO A 34 2.35 6.18 -6.95
N MET A 35 2.75 5.38 -5.95
CA MET A 35 3.89 4.48 -6.09
C MET A 35 3.65 3.39 -7.14
N LEU A 36 2.48 2.74 -7.14
CA LEU A 36 2.13 1.70 -8.12
C LEU A 36 2.00 2.27 -9.53
N VAL A 37 1.41 3.46 -9.67
CA VAL A 37 1.37 4.17 -10.96
C VAL A 37 2.78 4.53 -11.42
N PHE A 38 3.65 4.98 -10.52
CA PHE A 38 5.05 5.26 -10.83
C PHE A 38 5.83 4.01 -11.27
N LEU A 39 5.49 2.83 -10.76
CA LEU A 39 6.05 1.56 -11.24
C LEU A 39 5.57 1.22 -12.66
N GLY A 40 4.53 1.87 -13.16
CA GLY A 40 4.02 1.73 -14.52
C GLY A 40 2.70 0.97 -14.62
N LEU A 41 2.00 0.75 -13.51
CA LEU A 41 0.63 0.25 -13.55
C LEU A 41 -0.29 1.40 -14.01
N ASP A 42 -1.32 1.07 -14.79
CA ASP A 42 -2.41 2.01 -15.01
C ASP A 42 -3.16 2.28 -13.70
N ALA A 43 -3.89 3.41 -13.63
CA ALA A 43 -4.58 3.82 -12.42
C ALA A 43 -5.62 2.78 -11.93
N GLY A 44 -6.23 2.03 -12.85
CA GLY A 44 -7.18 0.97 -12.53
C GLY A 44 -6.51 -0.23 -11.89
N ALA A 45 -5.44 -0.75 -12.52
CA ALA A 45 -4.65 -1.85 -11.97
C ALA A 45 -3.99 -1.47 -10.63
N ALA A 46 -3.40 -0.27 -10.52
CA ALA A 46 -2.82 0.23 -9.28
C ALA A 46 -3.84 0.27 -8.13
N ASN A 47 -5.06 0.74 -8.41
CA ASN A 47 -6.13 0.76 -7.42
C ASN A 47 -6.61 -0.65 -7.05
N ALA A 48 -6.73 -1.56 -8.03
CA ALA A 48 -7.07 -2.95 -7.77
C ALA A 48 -6.01 -3.63 -6.88
N THR A 49 -4.72 -3.43 -7.15
CA THR A 49 -3.62 -3.94 -6.33
C THR A 49 -3.67 -3.37 -4.90
N ASN A 50 -3.89 -2.07 -4.75
CA ASN A 50 -3.98 -1.42 -3.44
C ASN A 50 -5.13 -1.97 -2.58
N ARG A 51 -6.28 -2.32 -3.18
CA ARG A 51 -7.44 -2.88 -2.44
C ARG A 51 -7.12 -4.19 -1.74
N ILE A 52 -6.24 -5.03 -2.29
CA ILE A 52 -5.81 -6.26 -1.62
C ILE A 52 -5.12 -5.94 -0.30
N GLY A 53 -4.23 -4.95 -0.30
CA GLY A 53 -3.57 -4.46 0.92
C GLY A 53 -4.57 -3.91 1.95
N VAL A 54 -5.57 -3.15 1.49
CA VAL A 54 -6.64 -2.61 2.36
C VAL A 54 -7.46 -3.73 3.00
N ILE A 55 -7.80 -4.79 2.27
CA ILE A 55 -8.52 -5.95 2.83
C ILE A 55 -7.71 -6.58 3.97
N ILE A 56 -6.42 -6.85 3.74
CA ILE A 56 -5.55 -7.42 4.76
C ILE A 56 -5.48 -6.49 5.98
N HIS A 57 -5.33 -5.18 5.76
CA HIS A 57 -5.28 -4.20 6.85
C HIS A 57 -6.58 -4.17 7.66
N ASN A 58 -7.73 -4.26 7.00
CA ASN A 58 -9.04 -4.33 7.67
C ASN A 58 -9.17 -5.60 8.51
N VAL A 59 -8.72 -6.76 8.02
CA VAL A 59 -8.72 -8.00 8.80
C VAL A 59 -7.83 -7.86 10.05
N VAL A 60 -6.63 -7.30 9.91
CA VAL A 60 -5.74 -7.02 11.05
C VAL A 60 -6.38 -6.02 12.02
N GLY A 61 -7.01 -4.96 11.50
CA GLY A 61 -7.70 -3.95 12.32
C GLY A 61 -8.85 -4.56 13.12
N ILE A 62 -9.71 -5.34 12.47
CA ILE A 62 -10.84 -6.04 13.11
C ILE A 62 -10.34 -7.01 14.19
N THR A 63 -9.35 -7.85 13.85
CA THR A 63 -8.81 -8.83 14.81
C THR A 63 -8.10 -8.19 15.99
N THR A 64 -7.43 -7.05 15.78
CA THR A 64 -6.78 -6.31 16.86
C THR A 64 -7.81 -5.62 17.75
N PHE A 65 -8.85 -5.03 17.15
CA PHE A 65 -9.95 -4.41 17.89
C PHE A 65 -10.72 -5.43 18.73
N ALA A 66 -11.04 -6.59 18.16
CA ALA A 66 -11.75 -7.67 18.85
C ALA A 66 -10.95 -8.31 20.01
N ARG A 67 -9.63 -8.09 20.07
CA ARG A 67 -8.76 -8.55 21.15
C ARG A 67 -8.60 -7.52 22.28
N ARG A 68 -9.19 -6.33 22.13
CA ARG A 68 -9.25 -5.29 23.16
C ARG A 68 -10.65 -5.23 23.75
#